data_AF-A0A357WSF3-F1
#
_entry.id   AF-A0A357WSF3-F1
#
_cell.length_a   1.000
_cell.length_b   1.000
_cell.length_c   1.000
_cell.angle_alpha   90.00
_cell.angle_beta   90.00
_cell.angle_gamma   90.00
#
_symmetry.space_group_name_H-M   'P 1'
#
loop_
_entity.id
_entity.type
_entity.pdbx_description
1 polymer ?
#
loop_
_entity_poly.entity_id
_entity_poly.type
_entity_poly.pdbx_seq_one_letter_code
_entity_poly.pdbx_strand_id
1 'polypeptide(L)'
;MSKLTRNILLLAVGLVTVIGTCLILFLFNFFKTDVNALSAGFLIFAEILLFASFFANSAIAVKTYTMQKIGLPTIATLYIIATLFCVVFFKLSEQTGSFRFQTALAIEVAITFLTVIIAAAIILFSDRVNKQNQETNEKRRLMQICEKRISDLLSVNKNRHCEPQLLFVLEKLKYCDKIGSTTVDERIVGAIMKLEKELSLEEPNADSIFEQLSALIIQRNTEMADSKRGGF
;
A
#
# COMPACT_ATOMS: atom_id res chain seq x y z
N MET A 1 -3.80 -9.11 16.11
CA MET A 1 -4.93 -9.55 15.25
C MET A 1 -4.41 -9.64 13.83
N SER A 2 -4.53 -10.80 13.16
CA SER A 2 -3.99 -10.96 11.79
C SER A 2 -4.82 -10.13 10.81
N LYS A 3 -4.20 -9.68 9.70
CA LYS A 3 -4.89 -8.91 8.63
C LYS A 3 -6.16 -9.61 8.15
N LEU A 4 -6.12 -10.95 8.09
CA LEU A 4 -7.25 -11.80 7.73
C LEU A 4 -8.41 -11.66 8.73
N THR A 5 -8.14 -11.77 10.04
CA THR A 5 -9.17 -11.60 11.08
C THR A 5 -9.80 -10.21 11.06
N ARG A 6 -9.04 -9.15 10.73
CA ARG A 6 -9.57 -7.79 10.64
C ARG A 6 -10.50 -7.62 9.43
N ASN A 7 -10.12 -8.15 8.27
CA ASN A 7 -10.92 -8.09 7.05
C ASN A 7 -12.20 -8.94 7.16
N ILE A 8 -12.11 -10.13 7.78
CA ILE A 8 -13.28 -10.98 8.04
C ILE A 8 -14.26 -10.29 9.00
N LEU A 9 -13.75 -9.64 10.05
CA LEU A 9 -14.59 -8.90 11.00
C LEU A 9 -15.35 -7.76 10.30
N LEU A 10 -14.69 -7.01 9.41
CA LEU A 10 -15.30 -5.90 8.67
C LEU A 10 -16.34 -6.37 7.66
N LEU A 11 -16.07 -7.48 6.95
CA LEU A 11 -17.03 -8.13 6.08
C LEU A 11 -18.24 -8.62 6.87
N ALA A 12 -18.03 -9.23 8.04
CA ALA A 12 -19.09 -9.67 8.92
C ALA A 12 -19.94 -8.51 9.43
N VAL A 13 -19.32 -7.39 9.84
CA VAL A 13 -20.04 -6.19 10.27
C VAL A 13 -20.87 -5.63 9.11
N GLY A 14 -20.28 -5.43 7.92
CA GLY A 14 -21.01 -4.93 6.75
C GLY A 14 -22.16 -5.84 6.33
N LEU A 15 -21.97 -7.16 6.37
CA LEU A 15 -23.01 -8.15 6.06
C LEU A 15 -24.15 -8.08 7.09
N VAL A 16 -23.82 -7.96 8.38
CA VAL A 16 -24.82 -7.79 9.45
C VAL A 16 -25.60 -6.50 9.28
N THR A 17 -24.96 -5.40 8.88
CA THR A 17 -25.65 -4.13 8.61
C THR A 17 -26.62 -4.30 7.43
N VAL A 18 -26.19 -4.88 6.31
CA VAL A 18 -27.04 -5.10 5.13
C VAL A 18 -28.24 -5.99 5.45
N ILE A 19 -28.01 -7.12 6.15
CA ILE A 19 -29.09 -8.01 6.58
C ILE A 19 -30.05 -7.28 7.53
N GLY A 20 -29.51 -6.48 8.46
CA GLY A 20 -30.30 -5.63 9.35
C GLY A 20 -31.18 -4.64 8.60
N THR A 21 -30.62 -3.90 7.63
CA THR A 21 -31.37 -2.92 6.83
C THR A 21 -32.46 -3.60 6.00
N CYS A 22 -32.16 -4.76 5.39
CA CYS A 22 -33.15 -5.56 4.65
C CYS A 22 -34.27 -6.09 5.56
N LEU A 23 -33.95 -6.61 6.74
CA LEU A 23 -34.95 -7.12 7.69
C LEU A 23 -35.85 -5.99 8.22
N ILE A 24 -35.29 -4.83 8.52
CA ILE A 24 -36.05 -3.65 8.96
C ILE A 24 -36.98 -3.18 7.83
N LEU A 25 -36.49 -3.05 6.60
CA LEU A 25 -37.33 -2.72 5.44
C LEU A 25 -38.47 -3.72 5.22
N PHE A 26 -38.23 -5.01 5.43
CA PHE A 26 -39.23 -6.06 5.26
C PHE A 26 -40.26 -6.08 6.38
N LEU A 27 -39.82 -5.95 7.64
CA LEU A 27 -40.70 -5.89 8.83
C LEU A 27 -41.59 -4.65 8.83
N PHE A 28 -41.06 -3.50 8.43
CA PHE A 28 -41.80 -2.24 8.45
C PHE A 28 -42.72 -2.05 7.24
N ASN A 29 -42.47 -2.69 6.08
CA ASN A 29 -43.42 -2.71 4.96
C ASN A 29 -44.70 -3.50 5.24
N PHE A 30 -44.69 -4.39 6.25
CA PHE A 30 -45.88 -5.17 6.64
C PHE A 30 -46.90 -4.37 7.46
N PHE A 31 -46.47 -3.31 8.14
CA PHE A 31 -47.35 -2.44 8.93
C PHE A 31 -47.69 -1.18 8.11
N LYS A 32 -48.98 -1.03 7.74
CA LYS A 32 -49.56 0.13 7.02
C LYS A 32 -49.53 1.42 7.87
N THR A 33 -48.34 1.91 8.15
CA THR A 33 -48.10 3.24 8.71
C THR A 33 -47.31 4.05 7.69
N ASP A 34 -47.24 5.38 7.83
CA ASP A 34 -46.39 6.27 7.01
C ASP A 34 -44.88 6.00 7.25
N VAL A 35 -44.47 4.79 6.93
CA VAL A 35 -43.18 4.12 7.18
C VAL A 35 -42.08 4.69 6.30
N ASN A 36 -42.42 5.45 5.26
CA ASN A 36 -41.48 6.00 4.30
C ASN A 36 -40.43 6.93 4.94
N ALA A 37 -40.82 7.72 5.96
CA ALA A 37 -39.88 8.64 6.61
C ALA A 37 -38.93 7.92 7.60
N LEU A 38 -39.46 6.97 8.38
CA LEU A 38 -38.67 6.23 9.37
C LEU A 38 -37.71 5.23 8.71
N SER A 39 -38.15 4.55 7.65
CA SER A 39 -37.31 3.63 6.86
C SER A 39 -36.18 4.39 6.13
N ALA A 40 -36.48 5.56 5.56
CA ALA A 40 -35.45 6.43 4.98
C ALA A 40 -34.44 6.90 6.04
N GLY A 41 -34.89 7.24 7.25
CA GLY A 41 -34.00 7.59 8.37
C GLY A 41 -33.05 6.46 8.78
N PHE A 42 -33.56 5.23 8.86
CA PHE A 42 -32.72 4.04 9.14
C PHE A 42 -31.73 3.75 8.03
N LEU A 43 -32.12 3.90 6.76
CA LEU A 43 -31.21 3.75 5.63
C LEU A 43 -30.07 4.77 5.71
N ILE A 44 -30.39 6.05 5.90
CA ILE A 44 -29.37 7.11 6.07
C ILE A 44 -28.44 6.81 7.25
N PHE A 45 -28.98 6.32 8.38
CA PHE A 45 -28.15 5.94 9.52
C PHE A 45 -27.21 4.78 9.23
N ALA A 46 -27.68 3.75 8.51
CA ALA A 46 -26.85 2.65 8.06
C ALA A 46 -25.72 3.13 7.13
N GLU A 47 -26.01 4.09 6.25
CA GLU A 47 -24.99 4.69 5.37
C GLU A 47 -23.93 5.50 6.13
N ILE A 48 -24.34 6.24 7.17
CA ILE A 48 -23.41 6.96 8.04
C ILE A 48 -22.47 5.98 8.75
N LEU A 49 -22.98 4.84 9.22
CA LEU A 49 -22.16 3.80 9.86
C LEU A 49 -21.20 3.13 8.88
N LEU A 50 -21.66 2.85 7.65
CA LEU A 50 -20.84 2.30 6.57
C LEU A 50 -19.71 3.27 6.21
N PHE A 51 -20.01 4.57 6.11
CA PHE A 51 -19.02 5.62 5.88
C PHE A 51 -18.00 5.75 7.01
N ALA A 52 -18.46 5.78 8.26
CA ALA A 52 -17.59 5.83 9.43
C ALA A 52 -16.64 4.61 9.45
N SER A 53 -17.11 3.45 9.02
CA SER A 53 -16.31 2.23 8.89
C SER A 53 -15.22 2.34 7.81
N PHE A 54 -15.50 2.97 6.66
CA PHE A 54 -14.47 3.23 5.64
C PHE A 54 -13.43 4.25 6.12
N PHE A 55 -13.85 5.30 6.81
CA PHE A 55 -12.95 6.31 7.37
C PHE A 55 -12.06 5.74 8.48
N ALA A 56 -12.63 4.96 9.40
CA ALA A 56 -11.87 4.27 10.43
C ALA A 56 -10.83 3.32 9.82
N ASN A 57 -11.19 2.58 8.76
CA ASN A 57 -10.25 1.71 8.06
C ASN A 57 -9.12 2.45 7.35
N SER A 58 -9.42 3.60 6.73
CA SER A 58 -8.38 4.46 6.16
C SER A 58 -7.45 5.03 7.23
N ALA A 59 -7.99 5.44 8.39
CA ALA A 59 -7.20 5.95 9.50
C ALA A 59 -6.29 4.88 10.12
N ILE A 60 -6.74 3.63 10.15
CA ILE A 60 -5.98 2.48 10.67
C ILE A 60 -5.02 1.90 9.61
N ALA A 61 -5.17 2.27 8.33
CA ALA A 61 -4.24 1.86 7.29
C ALA A 61 -2.82 2.36 7.62
N VAL A 62 -1.88 1.42 7.79
CA VAL A 62 -0.49 1.71 8.17
C VAL A 62 0.14 2.65 7.14
N LYS A 63 1.13 3.48 7.56
CA LYS A 63 1.85 4.48 6.73
C LYS A 63 2.21 4.04 5.30
N THR A 64 2.36 2.74 5.07
CA THR A 64 2.72 2.10 3.79
C THR A 64 1.57 1.93 2.80
N TYR A 65 0.31 2.02 3.25
CA TYR A 65 -0.89 1.75 2.43
C TYR A 65 -1.51 3.01 1.84
N THR A 66 -0.72 3.78 1.09
CA THR A 66 -1.15 5.08 0.53
C THR A 66 -2.41 4.98 -0.32
N MET A 67 -2.56 3.91 -1.12
CA MET A 67 -3.75 3.70 -1.95
C MET A 67 -5.02 3.43 -1.13
N GLN A 68 -4.96 2.64 -0.05
CA GLN A 68 -6.12 2.47 0.85
C GLN A 68 -6.45 3.76 1.59
N LYS A 69 -5.42 4.50 2.04
CA LYS A 69 -5.58 5.74 2.80
C LYS A 69 -6.33 6.82 2.02
N ILE A 70 -6.07 6.94 0.73
CA ILE A 70 -6.69 7.96 -0.13
C ILE A 70 -7.92 7.39 -0.86
N GLY A 71 -7.82 6.15 -1.36
CA GLY A 71 -8.83 5.52 -2.19
C GLY A 71 -10.14 5.22 -1.47
N LEU A 72 -10.08 4.66 -0.25
CA LEU A 72 -11.29 4.30 0.49
C LEU A 72 -12.12 5.54 0.88
N PRO A 73 -11.54 6.64 1.43
CA PRO A 73 -12.31 7.85 1.69
C PRO A 73 -12.88 8.49 0.42
N THR A 74 -12.14 8.47 -0.68
CA THR A 74 -12.59 9.06 -1.96
C THR A 74 -13.82 8.34 -2.49
N ILE A 75 -13.79 7.00 -2.52
CA ILE A 75 -14.95 6.19 -2.92
C ILE A 75 -16.12 6.40 -1.96
N ALA A 76 -15.86 6.41 -0.65
CA ALA A 76 -16.92 6.64 0.34
C ALA A 76 -17.57 8.02 0.18
N THR A 77 -16.79 9.03 -0.24
CA THR A 77 -17.30 10.38 -0.52
C THR A 77 -18.15 10.41 -1.80
N LEU A 78 -17.67 9.79 -2.87
CA LEU A 78 -18.43 9.66 -4.13
C LEU A 78 -19.74 8.91 -3.92
N TYR A 79 -19.71 7.86 -3.09
CA TYR A 79 -20.88 7.11 -2.69
C TYR A 79 -21.92 8.01 -2.00
N ILE A 80 -21.52 8.80 -0.99
CA ILE A 80 -22.42 9.75 -0.34
C ILE A 80 -23.02 10.76 -1.32
N ILE A 81 -22.21 11.31 -2.23
CA ILE A 81 -22.69 12.25 -3.23
C ILE A 81 -23.74 11.58 -4.13
N ALA A 82 -23.52 10.33 -4.53
CA ALA A 82 -24.47 9.55 -5.31
C ALA A 82 -25.77 9.29 -4.53
N THR A 83 -25.68 8.87 -3.27
CA THR A 83 -26.85 8.66 -2.39
C THR A 83 -27.65 9.96 -2.20
N LEU A 84 -26.99 11.09 -1.93
CA LEU A 84 -27.64 12.40 -1.81
C LEU A 84 -28.34 12.80 -3.12
N PHE A 85 -27.69 12.56 -4.26
CA PHE A 85 -28.29 12.82 -5.57
C PHE A 85 -29.53 11.94 -5.80
N CYS A 86 -29.47 10.66 -5.44
CA CYS A 86 -30.61 9.74 -5.51
C CYS A 86 -31.77 10.21 -4.61
N VAL A 87 -31.50 10.67 -3.39
CA VAL A 87 -32.52 11.20 -2.47
C VAL A 87 -33.17 12.48 -3.01
N VAL A 88 -32.38 13.43 -3.51
CA VAL A 88 -32.89 14.69 -4.09
C VAL A 88 -33.70 14.42 -5.36
N PHE A 89 -33.19 13.57 -6.25
CA PHE A 89 -33.89 13.18 -7.48
C PHE A 89 -35.21 12.47 -7.17
N PHE A 90 -35.23 11.58 -6.17
CA PHE A 90 -36.46 10.94 -5.71
C PHE A 90 -37.49 11.95 -5.21
N LYS A 91 -37.09 12.89 -4.35
CA LYS A 91 -37.95 13.97 -3.83
C LYS A 91 -38.58 14.82 -4.95
N LEU A 92 -37.80 15.14 -5.99
CA LEU A 92 -38.28 15.89 -7.16
C LEU A 92 -39.22 15.06 -8.04
N SER A 93 -38.95 13.76 -8.17
CA SER A 93 -39.74 12.87 -9.00
C SER A 93 -41.06 12.42 -8.35
N GLU A 94 -41.13 12.41 -7.02
CA GLU A 94 -42.35 12.14 -6.26
C GLU A 94 -43.42 13.21 -6.54
N GLN A 95 -43.02 14.48 -6.71
CA GLN A 95 -43.93 15.56 -7.11
C GLN A 95 -44.51 15.42 -8.52
N THR A 96 -43.86 14.64 -9.40
CA THR A 96 -44.29 14.40 -10.79
C THR A 96 -44.98 13.04 -10.99
N GLY A 97 -45.14 12.24 -9.92
CA GLY A 97 -45.89 10.97 -9.93
C GLY A 97 -45.23 9.83 -10.73
N SER A 98 -43.99 10.02 -11.21
CA SER A 98 -43.34 9.14 -12.18
C SER A 98 -42.45 8.06 -11.58
N PHE A 99 -41.99 8.21 -10.33
CA PHE A 99 -41.10 7.24 -9.68
C PHE A 99 -41.71 6.64 -8.41
N ARG A 100 -41.64 5.30 -8.32
CA ARG A 100 -42.00 4.53 -7.13
C ARG A 100 -40.79 4.39 -6.21
N PHE A 101 -41.01 4.42 -4.89
CA PHE A 101 -39.99 4.21 -3.85
C PHE A 101 -39.15 2.93 -4.08
N GLN A 102 -39.77 1.87 -4.58
CA GLN A 102 -39.11 0.60 -4.92
C GLN A 102 -37.97 0.77 -5.95
N THR A 103 -38.13 1.67 -6.92
CA THR A 103 -37.12 1.92 -7.96
C THR A 103 -35.92 2.67 -7.40
N ALA A 104 -36.14 3.64 -6.50
CA ALA A 104 -35.07 4.36 -5.82
C ALA A 104 -34.24 3.41 -4.93
N LEU A 105 -34.92 2.52 -4.21
CA LEU A 105 -34.28 1.51 -3.37
C LEU A 105 -33.43 0.52 -4.20
N ALA A 106 -33.93 0.08 -5.36
CA ALA A 106 -33.17 -0.78 -6.26
C ALA A 106 -31.90 -0.08 -6.81
N ILE A 107 -31.99 1.21 -7.14
CA ILE A 107 -30.85 2.01 -7.58
C ILE A 107 -29.82 2.14 -6.45
N GLU A 108 -30.26 2.44 -5.22
CA GLU A 108 -29.36 2.57 -4.08
C GLU A 108 -28.60 1.27 -3.81
N VAL A 109 -29.31 0.13 -3.78
CA VAL A 109 -28.69 -1.19 -3.61
C VAL A 109 -27.64 -1.48 -4.71
N ALA A 110 -27.92 -1.08 -5.95
CA ALA A 110 -26.97 -1.23 -7.06
C ALA A 110 -25.73 -0.36 -6.87
N ILE A 111 -25.89 0.88 -6.40
CA ILE A 111 -24.79 1.80 -6.09
C ILE A 111 -23.95 1.24 -4.94
N THR A 112 -24.56 0.78 -3.85
CA THR A 112 -23.85 0.16 -2.72
C THR A 112 -23.06 -1.06 -3.17
N PHE A 113 -23.66 -1.93 -3.99
CA PHE A 113 -22.98 -3.12 -4.51
C PHE A 113 -21.75 -2.75 -5.36
N LEU A 114 -21.87 -1.76 -6.24
CA LEU A 114 -20.76 -1.27 -7.05
C LEU A 114 -19.64 -0.68 -6.16
N THR A 115 -20.00 0.12 -5.16
CA THR A 115 -19.06 0.70 -4.19
C THR A 115 -18.25 -0.37 -3.48
N VAL A 116 -18.90 -1.46 -3.05
CA VAL A 116 -18.23 -2.60 -2.40
C VAL A 116 -17.23 -3.28 -3.34
N ILE A 117 -17.59 -3.49 -4.60
CA ILE A 117 -16.69 -4.08 -5.62
C ILE A 117 -15.45 -3.21 -5.80
N ILE A 118 -15.61 -1.90 -5.98
CA ILE A 118 -14.48 -0.99 -6.21
C ILE A 118 -13.61 -0.92 -4.94
N ALA A 119 -14.22 -0.85 -3.75
CA ALA A 119 -13.47 -0.87 -2.48
C ALA A 119 -12.64 -2.14 -2.32
N ALA A 120 -13.21 -3.31 -2.65
CA ALA A 120 -12.48 -4.58 -2.64
C ALA A 120 -11.30 -4.58 -3.63
N ALA A 121 -11.50 -4.04 -4.84
CA ALA A 121 -10.44 -3.90 -5.84
C ALA A 121 -9.30 -3.00 -5.34
N ILE A 122 -9.61 -1.86 -4.71
CA ILE A 122 -8.60 -0.98 -4.09
C ILE A 122 -7.80 -1.72 -3.02
N ILE A 123 -8.47 -2.48 -2.15
CA ILE A 123 -7.80 -3.22 -1.08
C ILE A 123 -6.79 -4.23 -1.67
N LEU A 124 -7.25 -5.06 -2.63
CA LEU A 124 -6.42 -6.08 -3.28
C LEU A 124 -5.23 -5.47 -4.03
N PHE A 125 -5.48 -4.42 -4.80
CA PHE A 125 -4.42 -3.75 -5.56
C PHE A 125 -3.40 -3.07 -4.64
N SER A 126 -3.88 -2.44 -3.57
CA SER A 126 -3.01 -1.80 -2.58
C SER A 126 -2.12 -2.79 -1.83
N ASP A 127 -2.59 -4.01 -1.54
CA ASP A 127 -1.75 -5.03 -0.91
C ASP A 127 -0.62 -5.48 -1.84
N ARG A 128 -0.92 -5.67 -3.14
CA ARG A 128 0.08 -6.04 -4.14
C ARG A 128 1.15 -4.95 -4.31
N VAL A 129 0.71 -3.71 -4.50
CA VAL A 129 1.62 -2.55 -4.64
C VAL A 129 2.46 -2.36 -3.38
N ASN A 130 1.86 -2.51 -2.19
CA ASN A 130 2.61 -2.35 -0.96
C ASN A 130 3.65 -3.45 -0.76
N LYS A 131 3.34 -4.71 -1.08
CA LYS A 131 4.32 -5.80 -1.03
C LYS A 131 5.51 -5.51 -1.96
N GLN A 132 5.24 -5.09 -3.19
CA GLN A 132 6.28 -4.73 -4.16
C GLN A 132 7.12 -3.53 -3.68
N ASN A 133 6.50 -2.52 -3.06
CA ASN A 133 7.21 -1.39 -2.47
C ASN A 133 8.06 -1.80 -1.26
N GLN A 134 7.58 -2.72 -0.42
CA GLN A 134 8.35 -3.26 0.70
C GLN A 134 9.59 -4.00 0.21
N GLU A 135 9.43 -4.91 -0.76
CA GLU A 135 10.56 -5.62 -1.37
C GLU A 135 11.56 -4.65 -2.02
N THR A 136 11.08 -3.62 -2.71
CA THR A 136 11.94 -2.60 -3.32
C THR A 136 12.69 -1.77 -2.26
N ASN A 137 12.02 -1.41 -1.17
CA ASN A 137 12.64 -0.68 -0.06
C ASN A 137 13.68 -1.52 0.69
N GLU A 138 13.43 -2.80 0.89
CA GLU A 138 14.40 -3.73 1.49
C GLU A 138 15.66 -3.84 0.63
N LYS A 139 15.49 -4.01 -0.68
CA LYS A 139 16.60 -4.05 -1.66
C LYS A 139 17.40 -2.75 -1.66
N ARG A 140 16.72 -1.60 -1.69
CA ARG A 140 17.35 -0.28 -1.59
C ARG A 140 18.13 -0.12 -0.28
N ARG A 141 17.56 -0.60 0.83
CA ARG A 141 18.16 -0.50 2.16
C ARG A 141 19.48 -1.28 2.24
N LEU A 142 19.58 -2.45 1.60
CA LEU A 142 20.82 -3.23 1.58
C LEU A 142 21.97 -2.44 0.94
N MET A 143 21.76 -1.85 -0.23
CA MET A 143 22.78 -1.03 -0.90
C MET A 143 23.12 0.25 -0.11
N GLN A 144 22.14 0.86 0.56
CA GLN A 144 22.40 1.98 1.46
C GLN A 144 23.24 1.58 2.69
N ILE A 145 23.07 0.36 3.20
CA ILE A 145 23.91 -0.16 4.29
C ILE A 145 25.35 -0.34 3.79
N CYS A 146 25.55 -0.87 2.58
CA CYS A 146 26.87 -0.98 1.96
C CYS A 146 27.55 0.39 1.80
N GLU A 147 26.83 1.38 1.25
CA GLU A 147 27.31 2.76 1.12
C GLU A 147 27.71 3.35 2.49
N LYS A 148 26.84 3.17 3.50
CA LYS A 148 27.11 3.65 4.85
C LYS A 148 28.36 3.01 5.44
N ARG A 149 28.53 1.69 5.31
CA ARG A 149 29.69 0.96 5.84
C ARG A 149 31.01 1.46 5.23
N ILE A 150 31.05 1.67 3.92
CA ILE A 150 32.25 2.24 3.26
C ILE A 150 32.48 3.70 3.72
N SER A 151 31.42 4.49 3.87
CA SER A 151 31.51 5.85 4.42
C SER A 151 32.03 5.87 5.87
N ASP A 152 31.61 4.91 6.69
CA ASP A 152 32.07 4.76 8.07
C ASP A 152 33.57 4.38 8.08
N LEU A 153 34.02 3.49 7.19
CA LEU A 153 35.44 3.15 7.02
C LEU A 153 36.31 4.33 6.59
N LEU A 154 35.80 5.24 5.76
CA LEU A 154 36.48 6.49 5.38
C LEU A 154 36.67 7.44 6.56
N SER A 155 35.74 7.45 7.52
CA SER A 155 35.81 8.34 8.69
C SER A 155 36.88 7.92 9.70
N VAL A 156 37.43 6.71 9.58
CA VAL A 156 38.45 6.17 10.49
C VAL A 156 39.84 6.62 10.05
N ASN A 157 40.51 7.43 10.87
CA ASN A 157 41.85 7.97 10.57
C ASN A 157 42.91 6.89 10.26
N LYS A 158 42.80 5.69 10.84
CA LYS A 158 43.70 4.55 10.56
C LYS A 158 43.71 4.18 9.06
N ASN A 159 42.59 4.39 8.36
CA ASN A 159 42.38 3.96 6.98
C ASN A 159 42.81 5.00 5.93
N ARG A 160 43.44 6.11 6.33
CA ARG A 160 43.86 7.17 5.38
C ARG A 160 44.75 6.66 4.25
N HIS A 161 45.55 5.64 4.50
CA HIS A 161 46.39 5.00 3.47
C HIS A 161 45.59 4.37 2.33
N CYS A 162 44.32 3.97 2.58
CA CYS A 162 43.40 3.41 1.60
C CYS A 162 42.28 4.39 1.17
N GLU A 163 42.38 5.66 1.53
CA GLU A 163 41.36 6.67 1.23
C GLU A 163 41.00 6.75 -0.27
N PRO A 164 41.96 6.73 -1.22
CA PRO A 164 41.64 6.77 -2.64
C PRO A 164 40.81 5.56 -3.10
N GLN A 165 41.16 4.35 -2.65
CA GLN A 165 40.42 3.14 -3.02
C GLN A 165 39.02 3.12 -2.39
N LEU A 166 38.89 3.55 -1.13
CA LEU A 166 37.60 3.64 -0.44
C LEU A 166 36.67 4.67 -1.10
N LEU A 167 37.18 5.85 -1.48
CA LEU A 167 36.43 6.86 -2.21
C LEU A 167 35.94 6.32 -3.57
N PHE A 168 36.80 5.62 -4.30
CA PHE A 168 36.44 5.02 -5.57
C PHE A 168 35.31 3.99 -5.44
N VAL A 169 35.36 3.11 -4.44
CA VAL A 169 34.29 2.15 -4.16
C VAL A 169 33.00 2.86 -3.72
N LEU A 170 33.11 3.87 -2.86
CA LEU A 170 31.96 4.66 -2.41
C LEU A 170 31.25 5.34 -3.58
N GLU A 171 32.00 5.95 -4.48
CA GLU A 171 31.47 6.63 -5.66
C GLU A 171 30.72 5.64 -6.56
N LYS A 172 31.32 4.48 -6.82
CA LYS A 172 30.66 3.40 -7.57
C LYS A 172 29.36 2.93 -6.90
N LEU A 173 29.33 2.79 -5.58
CA LEU A 173 28.12 2.43 -4.83
C LEU A 173 27.05 3.54 -4.86
N LYS A 174 27.45 4.81 -4.83
CA LYS A 174 26.53 5.95 -4.92
C LYS A 174 25.77 6.00 -6.24
N TYR A 175 26.48 5.77 -7.34
CA TYR A 175 25.91 5.76 -8.69
C TYR A 175 25.38 4.39 -9.12
N CYS A 176 25.49 3.37 -8.27
CA CYS A 176 24.90 2.07 -8.50
C CYS A 176 23.37 2.14 -8.41
N ASP A 177 22.67 1.41 -9.29
CA ASP A 177 21.22 1.40 -9.29
C ASP A 177 20.66 0.66 -8.06
N LYS A 178 20.10 1.39 -7.10
CA LYS A 178 19.62 0.83 -5.83
C LYS A 178 18.24 0.16 -5.94
N ILE A 179 17.62 0.19 -7.12
CA ILE A 179 16.26 -0.31 -7.35
C ILE A 179 16.34 -1.70 -8.00
N GLY A 180 16.44 -2.74 -7.20
CA GLY A 180 16.49 -4.13 -7.67
C GLY A 180 17.39 -5.01 -6.85
N SER A 181 17.32 -6.32 -7.10
CA SER A 181 18.16 -7.32 -6.46
C SER A 181 18.89 -8.12 -7.53
N THR A 182 20.17 -8.39 -7.31
CA THR A 182 20.95 -9.26 -8.19
C THR A 182 21.55 -10.41 -7.40
N THR A 183 22.08 -11.40 -8.13
CA THR A 183 22.77 -12.55 -7.51
C THR A 183 24.07 -12.14 -6.81
N VAL A 184 24.55 -10.92 -7.08
CA VAL A 184 25.84 -10.40 -6.62
C VAL A 184 25.70 -9.61 -5.31
N ASP A 185 24.50 -9.23 -4.90
CA ASP A 185 24.26 -8.37 -3.73
C ASP A 185 24.85 -8.94 -2.44
N GLU A 186 24.65 -10.24 -2.17
CA GLU A 186 25.20 -10.93 -1.00
C GLU A 186 26.73 -11.01 -1.04
N ARG A 187 27.30 -11.16 -2.25
CA ARG A 187 28.76 -11.21 -2.45
C ARG A 187 29.39 -9.84 -2.21
N ILE A 188 28.73 -8.76 -2.59
CA ILE A 188 29.15 -7.38 -2.28
C ILE A 188 29.16 -7.19 -0.76
N VAL A 189 28.08 -7.55 -0.07
CA VAL A 189 28.01 -7.44 1.41
C VAL A 189 29.14 -8.24 2.06
N GLY A 190 29.36 -9.48 1.62
CA GLY A 190 30.44 -10.32 2.12
C GLY A 190 31.84 -9.72 1.87
N ALA A 191 32.07 -9.12 0.70
CA ALA A 191 33.32 -8.47 0.37
C ALA A 191 33.56 -7.20 1.21
N ILE A 192 32.51 -6.41 1.51
CA ILE A 192 32.60 -5.26 2.42
C ILE A 192 32.92 -5.73 3.85
N MET A 193 32.28 -6.80 4.33
CA MET A 193 32.59 -7.35 5.67
C MET A 193 34.02 -7.88 5.76
N LYS A 194 34.53 -8.49 4.68
CA LYS A 194 35.94 -8.89 4.59
C LYS A 194 36.86 -7.67 4.60
N LEU A 195 36.52 -6.62 3.86
CA LEU A 195 37.28 -5.37 3.84
C LEU A 195 37.35 -4.72 5.24
N GLU A 196 36.23 -4.65 5.94
CA GLU A 196 36.18 -4.15 7.32
C GLU A 196 37.10 -4.93 8.25
N LYS A 197 37.11 -6.28 8.12
CA LYS A 197 37.98 -7.14 8.91
C LYS A 197 39.45 -6.94 8.56
N GLU A 198 39.78 -6.84 7.28
CA GLU A 198 41.16 -6.68 6.82
C GLU A 198 41.75 -5.35 7.26
N LEU A 199 40.99 -4.25 7.14
CA LEU A 199 41.40 -2.92 7.59
C LEU A 199 41.53 -2.80 9.12
N SER A 200 40.97 -3.75 9.87
CA SER A 200 41.16 -3.80 11.32
C SER A 200 42.54 -4.33 11.73
N LEU A 201 43.24 -5.07 10.85
CA LEU A 201 44.57 -5.64 11.10
C LEU A 201 45.67 -4.57 11.17
N GLU A 202 46.84 -4.92 11.72
CA GLU A 202 47.98 -4.01 11.83
C GLU A 202 48.65 -3.74 10.48
N GLU A 203 48.73 -4.76 9.62
CA GLU A 203 49.23 -4.67 8.24
C GLU A 203 48.14 -5.11 7.25
N PRO A 204 47.25 -4.20 6.83
CA PRO A 204 46.14 -4.56 5.95
C PRO A 204 46.63 -4.80 4.51
N ASN A 205 46.26 -5.94 3.92
CA ASN A 205 46.43 -6.20 2.49
C ASN A 205 45.06 -6.22 1.78
N ALA A 206 44.49 -5.03 1.59
CA ALA A 206 43.13 -4.85 1.11
C ALA A 206 43.01 -4.70 -0.42
N ASP A 207 44.11 -4.61 -1.18
CA ASP A 207 44.09 -4.29 -2.61
C ASP A 207 43.28 -5.30 -3.43
N SER A 208 43.48 -6.59 -3.18
CA SER A 208 42.71 -7.67 -3.83
C SER A 208 41.20 -7.59 -3.52
N ILE A 209 40.83 -7.09 -2.33
CA ILE A 209 39.43 -6.93 -1.91
C ILE A 209 38.80 -5.72 -2.62
N PHE A 210 39.56 -4.64 -2.81
CA PHE A 210 39.10 -3.47 -3.57
C PHE A 210 38.87 -3.79 -5.06
N GLU A 211 39.76 -4.57 -5.67
CA GLU A 211 39.58 -5.06 -7.05
C GLU A 211 38.33 -5.95 -7.15
N GLN A 212 38.18 -6.89 -6.20
CA GLN A 212 37.00 -7.75 -6.13
C GLN A 212 35.72 -6.94 -5.99
N LEU A 213 35.67 -5.97 -5.07
CA LEU A 213 34.51 -5.10 -4.87
C LEU A 213 34.17 -4.32 -6.13
N SER A 214 35.19 -3.77 -6.79
CA SER A 214 35.01 -3.05 -8.06
C SER A 214 34.41 -3.93 -9.15
N ALA A 215 34.90 -5.16 -9.29
CA ALA A 215 34.38 -6.12 -10.26
C ALA A 215 32.93 -6.51 -9.94
N LEU A 216 32.62 -6.78 -8.66
CA LEU A 216 31.26 -7.13 -8.22
C LEU A 216 30.26 -5.99 -8.45
N ILE A 217 30.64 -4.73 -8.22
CA ILE A 217 29.76 -3.58 -8.48
C ILE A 217 29.50 -3.41 -9.98
N ILE A 218 30.52 -3.60 -10.83
CA ILE A 218 30.36 -3.57 -12.28
C ILE A 218 29.42 -4.70 -12.74
N GLN A 219 29.65 -5.93 -12.27
CA GLN A 219 28.80 -7.08 -12.58
C GLN A 219 27.34 -6.81 -12.19
N ARG A 220 27.11 -6.28 -10.99
CA ARG A 220 25.77 -5.89 -10.53
C ARG A 220 25.12 -4.87 -11.47
N ASN A 221 25.85 -3.85 -11.90
CA ASN A 221 25.32 -2.84 -12.81
C ASN A 221 24.93 -3.44 -14.17
N THR A 222 25.71 -4.40 -14.67
CA THR A 222 25.39 -5.14 -15.90
C THR A 222 24.15 -6.00 -15.72
N GLU A 223 24.06 -6.82 -14.65
CA GLU A 223 22.89 -7.64 -14.35
C GLU A 223 21.62 -6.78 -14.19
N MET A 224 21.73 -5.62 -13.55
CA MET A 224 20.63 -4.66 -13.42
C MET A 224 20.21 -4.06 -14.76
N ALA A 225 21.17 -3.72 -15.63
CA ALA A 225 20.88 -3.19 -16.95
C ALA A 225 20.20 -4.23 -17.85
N ASP A 226 20.63 -5.49 -17.77
CA ASP A 226 20.05 -6.60 -18.52
C ASP A 226 18.65 -6.95 -18.02
N SER A 227 18.44 -7.00 -16.71
CA SER A 227 17.12 -7.22 -16.12
C SER A 227 16.11 -6.14 -16.55
N LYS A 228 16.52 -4.87 -16.63
CA LYS A 228 15.67 -3.77 -17.13
C LYS A 228 15.33 -3.86 -18.61
N ARG A 229 16.19 -4.51 -19.41
CA ARG A 229 15.97 -4.73 -20.84
C ARG A 229 15.03 -5.92 -21.11
N GLY A 230 14.51 -6.57 -20.07
CA GLY A 230 13.68 -7.78 -20.19
C GLY A 230 14.50 -9.06 -20.31
N GLY A 231 15.76 -9.05 -19.86
CA GLY A 231 16.53 -10.28 -19.68
C GLY A 231 15.80 -11.21 -18.70
N PHE A 232 15.51 -12.43 -19.18
CA PHE A 232 14.84 -13.50 -18.44
C PHE A 232 15.59 -13.88 -17.16
#